data_AF-A0A7Y9MMI2-F1
#
_entry.id   AF-A0A7Y9MMI2-F1
#
_cell.length_a   1.000
_cell.length_b   1.000
_cell.length_c   1.000
_cell.angle_alpha   90.00
_cell.angle_beta   90.00
_cell.angle_gamma   90.00
#
_symmetry.space_group_name_H-M   'P 1'
#
loop_
_entity.id
_entity.type
_entity.pdbx_description
1 polymer ?
#
loop_
_entity_poly.entity_id
_entity_poly.type
_entity_poly.pdbx_seq_one_letter_code
_entity_poly.pdbx_strand_id
1 'polypeptide(L)'
;MSDFGRRARRANDAPTVLLQGRVSPTARDDVREAAEASGVTMSYYLEALINKLVDENGSMPLVDRPSRDRANQLDIPQEASTAAA
;
A
#
# COMPACT_ATOMS: atom_id res chain seq x y z
N MET A 1 -16.84 -33.68 7.12
CA MET A 1 -15.61 -33.20 6.46
C MET A 1 -16.02 -32.01 5.60
N SER A 2 -15.76 -30.79 6.06
CA SER A 2 -16.21 -29.59 5.37
C SER A 2 -15.25 -29.24 4.24
N ASP A 3 -15.82 -29.11 3.05
CA ASP A 3 -15.17 -28.82 1.79
C ASP A 3 -14.67 -27.37 1.80
N PHE A 4 -13.40 -27.17 2.19
CA PHE A 4 -12.74 -25.86 2.10
C PHE A 4 -12.44 -25.53 0.64
N GLY A 5 -13.50 -25.07 -0.03
CA GLY A 5 -13.54 -24.18 -1.18
C GLY A 5 -12.23 -24.02 -1.93
N ARG A 6 -12.11 -24.82 -2.98
CA ARG A 6 -11.28 -24.62 -4.18
C ARG A 6 -10.97 -23.13 -4.41
N ARG A 7 -9.83 -22.65 -3.91
CA ARG A 7 -9.33 -21.30 -4.19
C ARG A 7 -9.20 -21.19 -5.71
N ALA A 8 -9.86 -20.19 -6.30
CA ALA A 8 -9.77 -19.91 -7.73
C ALA A 8 -8.29 -19.84 -8.14
N ARG A 9 -7.84 -20.75 -9.01
CA ARG A 9 -6.48 -20.71 -9.56
C ARG A 9 -6.40 -19.50 -10.48
N ARG A 10 -5.50 -18.58 -10.16
CA ARG A 10 -5.28 -17.35 -10.94
C ARG A 10 -4.56 -17.71 -12.24
N ALA A 11 -4.78 -16.89 -13.26
CA ALA A 11 -4.04 -17.00 -14.51
C ALA A 11 -2.54 -16.92 -14.21
N ASN A 12 -1.81 -18.01 -14.48
CA ASN A 12 -0.34 -18.17 -14.42
C ASN A 12 0.30 -18.76 -13.15
N ASP A 13 -0.44 -19.19 -12.12
CA ASP A 13 0.11 -19.88 -10.92
C ASP A 13 1.35 -19.20 -10.28
N ALA A 14 1.57 -17.91 -10.55
CA ALA A 14 2.73 -17.18 -10.05
C ALA A 14 2.59 -16.99 -8.53
N PRO A 15 3.66 -17.18 -7.74
CA PRO A 15 3.61 -16.96 -6.31
C PRO A 15 3.20 -15.51 -6.01
N THR A 16 2.18 -15.31 -5.18
CA THR A 16 1.85 -13.99 -4.66
C THR A 16 2.95 -13.51 -3.73
N VAL A 17 3.36 -12.25 -3.87
CA VAL A 17 4.30 -11.58 -2.97
C VAL A 17 3.56 -10.64 -2.02
N LEU A 18 4.10 -10.46 -0.81
CA LEU A 18 3.52 -9.52 0.16
C LEU A 18 3.89 -8.08 -0.23
N LEU A 19 2.88 -7.24 -0.42
CA LEU A 19 3.03 -5.79 -0.45
C LEU A 19 2.75 -5.25 0.97
N GLN A 20 3.80 -4.77 1.64
CA GLN A 20 3.72 -4.26 3.01
C GLN A 20 4.13 -2.80 3.06
N GLY A 21 3.29 -1.96 3.66
CA GLY A 21 3.53 -0.55 3.86
C GLY A 21 2.70 -0.01 5.01
N ARG A 22 3.13 1.10 5.61
CA ARG A 22 2.29 1.83 6.56
C ARG A 22 1.33 2.72 5.78
N VAL A 23 0.08 2.72 6.21
CA VAL A 23 -1.00 3.56 5.66
C VAL A 23 -1.69 4.26 6.82
N SER A 24 -2.41 5.35 6.52
CA SER A 24 -3.26 5.98 7.54
C SER A 24 -4.38 5.01 7.96
N PRO A 25 -4.85 5.07 9.22
CA PRO A 25 -5.98 4.25 9.68
C PRO A 25 -7.22 4.44 8.82
N THR A 26 -7.53 5.69 8.46
CA THR A 26 -8.67 6.04 7.60
C THR A 26 -8.59 5.36 6.23
N ALA A 27 -7.45 5.47 5.53
CA ALA A 27 -7.31 4.83 4.22
C ALA A 27 -7.43 3.29 4.31
N ARG A 28 -6.95 2.70 5.41
CA ARG A 28 -7.11 1.27 5.65
C ARG A 28 -8.59 0.89 5.84
N ASP A 29 -9.34 1.69 6.59
CA ASP A 29 -10.75 1.44 6.87
C ASP A 29 -11.61 1.62 5.61
N ASP A 30 -11.34 2.64 4.79
CA ASP A 30 -12.02 2.85 3.50
C ASP A 30 -11.85 1.65 2.56
N VAL A 31 -10.61 1.14 2.46
CA VAL A 31 -10.32 -0.04 1.62
C VAL A 31 -10.98 -1.30 2.17
N ARG A 32 -11.04 -1.45 3.50
CA ARG A 32 -11.73 -2.58 4.13
C ARG A 32 -13.23 -2.53 3.83
N GLU A 33 -13.88 -1.39 4.06
CA GLU A 33 -15.33 -1.24 3.84
C GLU A 33 -15.69 -1.51 2.39
N ALA A 34 -14.92 -0.97 1.44
CA ALA A 34 -15.16 -1.21 0.02
C ALA A 34 -14.97 -2.68 -0.38
N ALA A 35 -13.97 -3.37 0.20
CA ALA A 35 -13.77 -4.80 -0.03
C ALA A 35 -14.93 -5.64 0.52
N GLU A 36 -15.42 -5.31 1.73
CA GLU A 36 -16.57 -5.96 2.36
C GLU A 36 -17.85 -5.74 1.54
N ALA A 37 -18.12 -4.50 1.10
CA ALA A 37 -19.25 -4.17 0.24
C ALA A 37 -19.18 -4.88 -1.12
N SER A 38 -17.96 -5.15 -1.61
CA SER A 38 -17.73 -5.91 -2.84
C SER A 38 -17.77 -7.43 -2.65
N GLY A 39 -17.87 -7.92 -1.40
CA GLY A 39 -17.90 -9.35 -1.08
C GLY A 39 -16.58 -10.08 -1.33
N VAL A 40 -15.44 -9.37 -1.31
CA VAL A 40 -14.12 -9.92 -1.63
C VAL A 40 -13.11 -9.65 -0.51
N THR A 41 -11.95 -10.32 -0.55
CA THR A 41 -10.88 -10.04 0.40
C THR A 41 -10.24 -8.68 0.12
N MET A 42 -9.74 -8.03 1.16
CA MET A 42 -9.03 -6.74 1.03
C MET A 42 -7.85 -6.81 0.06
N SER A 43 -7.12 -7.93 0.04
CA SER A 43 -6.01 -8.16 -0.89
C SER A 43 -6.48 -8.26 -2.34
N TYR A 44 -7.59 -8.96 -2.60
CA TYR A 44 -8.17 -9.06 -3.93
C TYR A 44 -8.71 -7.70 -4.39
N TYR A 45 -9.41 -6.98 -3.52
CA TYR A 45 -9.92 -5.65 -3.81
C TYR A 45 -8.79 -4.69 -4.21
N LEU A 46 -7.68 -4.67 -3.46
CA LEU A 46 -6.53 -3.82 -3.77
C LEU A 46 -5.90 -4.19 -5.12
N GLU A 47 -5.72 -5.48 -5.40
CA GLU A 47 -5.17 -5.96 -6.67
C GLU A 47 -6.08 -5.60 -7.86
N ALA A 48 -7.40 -5.77 -7.70
CA ALA A 48 -8.39 -5.37 -8.70
C ALA A 48 -8.42 -3.86 -8.93
N LEU A 49 -8.31 -3.06 -7.86
CA LEU A 49 -8.25 -1.61 -7.93
C LEU A 49 -7.00 -1.13 -8.67
N ILE A 50 -5.85 -1.75 -8.40
CA ILE A 50 -4.59 -1.47 -9.10
C ILE A 50 -4.74 -1.77 -10.61
N ASN A 51 -5.27 -2.94 -10.96
CA ASN A 51 -5.47 -3.31 -12.36
C ASN A 51 -6.43 -2.34 -13.07
N LYS A 52 -7.53 -1.97 -12.41
CA LYS A 52 -8.48 -0.97 -12.92
C LYS A 52 -7.79 0.36 -13.22
N LEU A 53 -6.93 0.85 -12.32
CA LEU A 53 -6.18 2.09 -12.54
C LEU A 53 -5.20 1.97 -13.72
N VAL A 54 -4.58 0.81 -13.92
CA VAL A 54 -3.72 0.56 -15.08
C VAL A 54 -4.53 0.53 -16.37
N ASP A 55 -5.68 -0.14 -16.37
CA ASP A 55 -6.57 -0.22 -17.53
C ASP A 55 -7.09 1.16 -17.94
N GLU A 56 -7.44 2.01 -16.97
CA GLU A 56 -7.93 3.37 -17.20
C GLU A 56 -6.83 4.34 -17.67
N ASN A 57 -5.59 4.20 -17.18
CA ASN A 57 -4.48 5.12 -17.48
C ASN A 57 -3.49 4.59 -18.54
N GLY A 58 -3.67 3.36 -19.02
CA GLY A 58 -2.72 2.63 -19.87
C GLY A 58 -1.42 2.20 -19.19
N SER A 59 -1.18 2.64 -17.94
CA SER A 59 0.00 2.32 -17.14
C SER A 59 -0.24 2.59 -15.66
N MET A 60 0.67 2.13 -14.79
CA MET A 60 0.61 2.46 -13.36
C MET A 60 0.78 3.98 -13.16
N PRO A 61 -0.20 4.68 -12.54
CA PRO A 61 -0.11 6.12 -12.38
C PRO A 61 1.04 6.51 -11.45
N LEU A 62 1.72 7.60 -11.79
CA LEU A 62 2.72 8.21 -10.92
C LEU A 62 2.04 9.06 -9.86
N VAL A 63 2.53 8.98 -8.62
CA VAL A 63 2.08 9.82 -7.52
C VAL A 63 3.17 10.83 -7.17
N ASP A 64 2.76 12.04 -6.85
CA ASP A 64 3.68 13.08 -6.38
C ASP A 64 4.35 12.65 -5.09
N ARG A 65 5.62 13.06 -4.92
CA ARG A 65 6.35 12.80 -3.69
C ARG A 65 5.62 13.48 -2.54
N PRO A 66 5.40 12.78 -1.40
CA PRO A 66 4.80 13.41 -0.25
C PRO A 66 5.68 14.61 0.17
N SER A 67 5.04 15.74 0.42
CA SER A 67 5.70 16.90 1.02
C SER A 67 6.39 16.44 2.30
N ARG A 68 7.69 16.72 2.45
CA ARG A 68 8.43 16.38 3.67
C ARG A 68 7.70 17.00 4.85
N ASP A 69 7.21 16.15 5.73
CA ASP A 69 6.55 16.59 6.94
C ASP A 69 7.60 17.14 7.91
N ARG A 70 7.86 18.45 7.83
CA ARG A 70 8.80 19.16 8.73
C ARG A 70 8.36 19.02 10.19
N ALA A 71 7.09 18.71 10.47
CA ALA A 71 6.58 18.55 11.82
C ALA A 71 7.19 17.36 12.58
N ASN A 72 7.70 16.36 11.87
CA ASN A 72 8.34 15.17 12.44
C ASN A 72 9.88 15.18 12.28
N GLN A 73 10.45 16.33 11.91
CA GLN A 73 11.89 16.48 11.78
C GLN A 73 12.48 16.83 13.15
N LEU A 74 13.24 15.91 13.75
CA LEU A 74 14.02 16.22 14.95
C LEU A 74 15.26 17.01 14.49
N ASP A 75 15.30 18.31 14.78
CA ASP A 75 16.49 19.11 14.54
C ASP A 75 17.61 18.58 15.44
N ILE A 76 18.60 17.93 14.83
CA ILE A 76 19.81 17.52 15.55
C ILE A 76 20.57 18.81 15.86
N PRO A 77 20.85 19.13 17.13
CA PRO A 77 21.67 20.30 17.46
C PRO A 77 23.00 20.16 16.72
N GLN A 78 23.40 21.19 15.97
CA GLN A 78 24.77 21.24 15.44
C GLN A 78 25.71 21.25 16.65
N GLU A 79 26.40 20.14 16.90
CA GLU A 79 27.54 20.13 17.81
C GLU A 79 28.52 21.18 17.28
N ALA A 80 28.75 22.20 18.12
CA ALA A 80 29.67 23.28 17.83
C ALA A 80 30.99 22.65 17.39
N SER A 81 31.42 22.95 16.17
CA SER A 81 32.71 22.54 15.64
C SER A 81 33.79 23.00 16.64
N THR A 82 34.29 22.07 17.44
CA THR A 82 35.48 22.31 18.25
C THR A 82 36.65 22.36 17.28
N ALA A 83 36.87 23.52 16.68
CA ALA A 83 38.11 23.84 16.01
C ALA A 83 39.20 23.87 17.08
N ALA A 84 39.93 22.76 17.20
CA ALA A 84 41.17 22.71 17.95
C ALA A 84 42.19 23.60 17.24
N ALA A 85 42.63 24.65 17.94
CA ALA A 85 43.74 25.52 17.56
C ALA A 85 45.08 24.93 18.00
#